data_AF-A0AAV9V7M4-F1
#
_entry.id   AF-A0AAV9V7M4-F1
#
_cell.length_a   1.000
_cell.length_b   1.000
_cell.length_c   1.000
_cell.angle_alpha   90.00
_cell.angle_beta   90.00
_cell.angle_gamma   90.00
#
_symmetry.space_group_name_H-M   'P 1'
#
loop_
_entity.id
_entity.type
_entity.pdbx_description
1 polymer ?
#
loop_
_entity_poly.entity_id
_entity_poly.type
_entity_poly.pdbx_seq_one_letter_code
_entity_poly.pdbx_strand_id
1 'polypeptide(L)'
;MSFAKSFGGMETETYDRSSYMDARSNPPSYRARRASYLSQIPSYASYAFSQQQEEQHPRSHLYSYEADEEEDIDVLKQQIHEIKKRTLESTENSLSAARQAENSGSSALNRLGEQGEKLHQTRLNMQRAVSRGVEAEHRLKELKIAKRSLFMPHFEINNPFTQSRAEREEQAAVERYRLEREERVRVYLDQRRNQQTVQAGLQAYRDNTWDMRVHVPQRENDWSRGMYSFEADEEDDKIERDISNNLQQLAVASGSLKRLADTIQRVVDSQSDTITAINDKTLEIEDQTARNAWRLNKVGRK
;
A
#
# COMPACT_ATOMS: atom_id res chain seq x y z
N MET A 1 -7.71 15.05 -63.65
CA MET A 1 -8.20 14.07 -62.66
C MET A 1 -7.06 13.88 -61.65
N SER A 2 -6.89 14.76 -60.66
CA SER A 2 -7.58 14.79 -59.36
C SER A 2 -7.62 13.43 -58.67
N PHE A 3 -6.78 13.23 -57.63
CA PHE A 3 -7.19 13.14 -56.22
C PHE A 3 -6.05 12.50 -55.39
N ALA A 4 -5.43 13.29 -54.51
CA ALA A 4 -4.90 12.82 -53.22
C ALA A 4 -4.51 14.04 -52.37
N LYS A 5 -5.42 14.43 -51.47
CA LYS A 5 -5.22 15.41 -50.41
C LYS A 5 -5.60 14.71 -49.10
N SER A 6 -4.96 15.12 -48.01
CA SER A 6 -5.28 14.84 -46.60
C SER A 6 -4.67 13.59 -45.98
N PHE A 7 -3.53 13.74 -45.32
CA PHE A 7 -3.36 13.32 -43.93
C PHE A 7 -2.42 14.30 -43.23
N GLY A 8 -2.86 14.78 -42.05
CA GLY A 8 -2.28 15.91 -41.33
C GLY A 8 -0.90 15.64 -40.73
N GLY A 9 -0.14 16.72 -40.57
CA GLY A 9 1.17 16.72 -39.93
C GLY A 9 1.06 16.43 -38.43
N MET A 10 1.81 15.44 -37.98
CA MET A 10 2.26 15.33 -36.60
C MET A 10 3.66 15.94 -36.54
N GLU A 11 3.77 17.06 -35.83
CA GLU A 11 5.04 17.70 -35.50
C GLU A 11 5.90 16.73 -34.68
N THR A 12 7.17 16.59 -35.06
CA THR A 12 8.17 15.87 -34.30
C THR A 12 8.71 16.79 -33.21
N GLU A 13 8.16 16.71 -32.01
CA GLU A 13 8.78 17.32 -30.83
C GLU A 13 10.05 16.56 -30.46
N THR A 14 11.18 17.17 -30.76
CA THR A 14 12.49 16.80 -30.23
C THR A 14 12.51 17.05 -28.73
N TYR A 15 12.59 15.97 -27.94
CA TYR A 15 12.77 16.04 -26.49
C TYR A 15 14.14 16.66 -26.17
N ASP A 16 14.13 17.92 -25.73
CA ASP A 16 15.27 18.59 -25.13
C ASP A 16 15.54 17.96 -23.74
N ARG A 17 16.77 17.47 -23.56
CA ARG A 17 17.20 16.64 -22.42
C ARG A 17 18.04 17.45 -21.44
N SER A 18 17.64 18.69 -21.14
CA SER A 18 18.45 19.63 -20.36
C SER A 18 17.77 20.29 -19.13
N SER A 19 16.65 19.76 -18.62
CA SER A 19 15.91 20.38 -17.50
C SER A 19 15.79 19.56 -16.21
N TYR A 20 16.58 18.49 -16.04
CA TYR A 20 16.59 17.68 -14.81
C TYR A 20 17.90 17.78 -14.02
N MET A 21 18.28 18.98 -13.59
CA MET A 21 19.27 19.15 -12.51
C MET A 21 19.00 20.45 -11.74
N ASP A 22 17.84 20.58 -11.09
CA ASP A 22 17.78 21.40 -9.87
C ASP A 22 16.60 21.00 -8.97
N ALA A 23 16.82 19.98 -8.16
CA ALA A 23 15.91 19.61 -7.07
C ALA A 23 16.72 19.07 -5.89
N ARG A 24 17.68 19.86 -5.40
CA ARG A 24 18.21 19.73 -4.04
C ARG A 24 17.41 20.63 -3.11
N SER A 25 16.14 20.31 -2.91
CA SER A 25 15.38 20.77 -1.74
C SER A 25 14.75 19.56 -1.07
N ASN A 26 15.30 19.27 0.11
CA ASN A 26 14.94 18.17 0.99
C ASN A 26 13.42 18.23 1.31
N PRO A 27 12.60 17.19 1.06
CA PRO A 27 11.18 17.25 1.38
C PRO A 27 11.01 17.33 2.92
N PRO A 28 10.15 18.22 3.45
CA PRO A 28 10.04 18.42 4.88
C PRO A 28 9.52 17.14 5.56
N SER A 29 10.25 16.70 6.60
CA SER A 29 9.91 15.50 7.38
C SER A 29 8.54 15.62 8.04
N TYR A 30 7.91 14.46 8.31
CA TYR A 30 6.59 14.33 8.95
C TYR A 30 6.44 15.14 10.26
N ARG A 31 7.54 15.46 10.93
CA ARG A 31 7.56 16.28 12.16
C ARG A 31 7.24 17.75 11.88
N ALA A 32 7.58 18.27 10.70
CA ALA A 32 7.31 19.66 10.29
C ALA A 32 5.84 19.89 9.90
N ARG A 33 5.15 18.89 9.35
CA ARG A 33 3.71 19.00 9.04
C ARG A 33 2.82 18.98 10.28
N ARG A 34 3.27 18.39 11.39
CA ARG A 34 2.50 18.39 12.64
C ARG A 34 2.47 19.76 13.32
N ALA A 35 3.50 20.58 13.10
CA ALA A 35 3.60 21.93 13.66
C ALA A 35 2.64 22.93 12.99
N SER A 36 2.33 22.76 11.69
CA SER A 36 1.44 23.66 10.97
C SER A 36 -0.05 23.45 11.26
N TYR A 37 -0.44 22.28 11.78
CA TYR A 37 -1.84 22.02 12.18
C TYR A 37 -2.13 22.38 13.64
N LEU A 38 -1.12 22.40 14.53
CA LEU A 38 -1.32 22.83 15.93
C LEU A 38 -1.37 24.36 16.09
N SER A 39 -0.90 25.15 15.12
CA SER A 39 -0.96 26.60 15.16
C SER A 39 -2.29 27.20 14.66
N GLN A 40 -3.25 26.35 14.27
CA GLN A 40 -4.55 26.76 13.73
C GLN A 40 -5.73 26.29 14.59
N ILE A 41 -5.49 25.72 15.77
CA ILE A 41 -6.53 25.38 16.74
C ILE A 41 -6.71 26.60 17.66
N PRO A 42 -7.88 27.26 17.70
CA PRO A 42 -8.15 28.30 18.69
C PRO A 42 -8.14 27.66 20.09
N SER A 43 -7.21 28.09 20.94
CA SER A 43 -7.16 27.68 22.34
C SER A 43 -8.22 28.45 23.13
N TYR A 44 -9.18 27.72 23.71
CA TYR A 44 -10.25 28.26 24.57
C TYR A 44 -9.73 28.82 25.93
N ALA A 45 -8.42 28.74 26.20
CA ALA A 45 -7.82 29.05 27.50
C ALA A 45 -7.36 30.52 27.68
N SER A 46 -7.56 31.40 26.70
CA SER A 46 -7.00 32.78 26.74
C SER A 46 -7.92 33.84 27.36
N TYR A 47 -9.16 33.52 27.74
CA TYR A 47 -10.13 34.52 28.20
C TYR A 47 -10.19 34.74 29.72
N ALA A 48 -9.29 34.12 30.51
CA ALA A 48 -9.41 34.10 31.97
C ALA A 48 -8.37 34.92 32.75
N PHE A 49 -7.65 35.87 32.13
CA PHE A 49 -6.66 36.67 32.88
C PHE A 49 -6.54 38.12 32.44
N SER A 50 -7.51 38.94 32.84
CA SER A 50 -7.30 40.38 33.04
C SER A 50 -8.36 40.95 33.99
N GLN A 51 -8.14 40.81 35.29
CA GLN A 51 -8.90 41.50 36.32
C GLN A 51 -7.89 42.14 37.28
N GLN A 52 -7.67 43.45 37.11
CA GLN A 52 -7.39 44.39 38.20
C GLN A 52 -7.28 45.82 37.62
N GLN A 53 -8.39 46.57 37.66
CA GLN A 53 -8.43 47.88 38.30
C GLN A 53 -9.88 48.39 38.36
N GLU A 54 -10.24 48.86 39.55
CA GLU A 54 -11.54 49.39 39.97
C GLU A 54 -11.89 50.67 39.23
N GLU A 55 -13.16 50.84 38.84
CA GLU A 55 -13.81 52.15 38.89
C GLU A 55 -15.30 52.00 39.22
N GLN A 56 -15.74 52.84 40.14
CA GLN A 56 -17.04 52.82 40.79
C GLN A 56 -18.10 53.45 39.88
N HIS A 57 -19.21 52.75 39.63
CA HIS A 57 -20.44 53.36 39.12
C HIS A 57 -21.67 52.91 39.92
N PRO A 58 -22.60 53.84 40.21
CA PRO A 58 -23.66 53.64 41.19
C PRO A 58 -24.77 52.72 40.67
N ARG A 59 -25.40 52.01 41.61
CA ARG A 59 -26.64 51.27 41.44
C ARG A 59 -27.72 52.09 40.73
N SER A 60 -27.92 51.89 39.43
CA SER A 60 -29.18 52.20 38.75
C SER A 60 -29.26 51.62 37.33
N HIS A 61 -29.13 50.30 37.15
CA HIS A 61 -29.55 49.64 35.91
C HIS A 61 -30.13 48.27 36.23
N LEU A 62 -31.40 48.21 36.63
CA LEU A 62 -32.11 46.95 36.87
C LEU A 62 -33.19 46.66 35.81
N TYR A 63 -33.26 47.39 34.69
CA TYR A 63 -34.33 47.15 33.70
C TYR A 63 -33.97 47.42 32.22
N SER A 64 -32.72 47.21 31.79
CA SER A 64 -32.43 47.22 30.33
C SER A 64 -31.35 46.27 29.82
N TYR A 65 -30.91 45.28 30.59
CA TYR A 65 -29.96 44.26 30.11
C TYR A 65 -30.64 43.01 29.53
N GLU A 66 -31.89 42.73 29.89
CA GLU A 66 -32.58 41.53 29.43
C GLU A 66 -32.84 41.54 27.92
N ALA A 67 -33.11 42.70 27.30
CA ALA A 67 -33.38 42.78 25.86
C ALA A 67 -32.11 42.64 24.99
N ASP A 68 -30.98 43.21 25.44
CA ASP A 68 -29.69 43.08 24.72
C ASP A 68 -29.12 41.65 24.90
N GLU A 69 -29.28 41.05 26.08
CA GLU A 69 -28.87 39.66 26.33
C GLU A 69 -29.75 38.64 25.57
N GLU A 70 -31.06 38.86 25.45
CA GLU A 70 -31.96 37.98 24.68
C GLU A 70 -31.65 37.99 23.17
N GLU A 71 -31.40 39.17 22.57
CA GLU A 71 -31.00 39.27 21.15
C GLU A 71 -29.65 38.57 20.90
N ASP A 72 -28.68 38.73 21.81
CA ASP A 72 -27.39 38.04 21.74
C ASP A 72 -27.52 36.51 21.89
N ILE A 73 -28.45 36.04 22.74
CA ILE A 73 -28.75 34.60 22.91
C ILE A 73 -29.34 34.02 21.63
N ASP A 74 -30.25 34.72 20.95
CA ASP A 74 -30.87 34.24 19.72
C ASP A 74 -29.89 34.21 18.54
N VAL A 75 -29.00 35.21 18.43
CA VAL A 75 -27.88 35.18 17.47
C VAL A 75 -26.96 34.00 17.74
N LEU A 76 -26.63 33.73 19.01
CA LEU A 76 -25.79 32.60 19.39
C LEU A 76 -26.46 31.25 19.06
N LYS A 77 -27.76 31.09 19.33
CA LYS A 77 -28.52 29.89 18.96
C LYS A 77 -28.48 29.63 17.44
N GLN A 78 -28.67 30.66 16.63
CA GLN A 78 -28.58 30.55 15.16
C GLN A 78 -27.19 30.09 14.70
N GLN A 79 -26.13 30.65 15.29
CA GLN A 79 -24.75 30.24 15.00
C GLN A 79 -24.51 28.78 15.39
N ILE A 80 -24.99 28.34 16.56
CA ILE A 80 -24.88 26.95 17.01
C ILE A 80 -25.58 26.01 16.02
N HIS A 81 -26.80 26.33 15.61
CA HIS A 81 -27.54 25.53 14.62
C HIS A 81 -26.81 25.44 13.29
N GLU A 82 -26.27 26.55 12.79
CA GLU A 82 -25.49 26.57 11.56
C GLU A 82 -24.23 25.69 11.67
N ILE A 83 -23.52 25.76 12.80
CA ILE A 83 -22.36 24.91 13.07
C ILE A 83 -22.76 23.43 13.09
N LYS A 84 -23.89 23.09 13.72
CA LYS A 84 -24.40 21.70 13.74
C LYS A 84 -24.74 21.20 12.35
N LYS A 85 -25.45 21.99 11.53
CA LYS A 85 -25.76 21.64 10.13
C LYS A 85 -24.49 21.43 9.29
N ARG A 86 -23.51 22.33 9.40
CA ARG A 86 -22.21 22.18 8.73
C ARG A 86 -21.45 20.94 9.22
N THR A 87 -21.53 20.65 10.51
CA THR A 87 -20.90 19.45 11.10
C THR A 87 -21.56 18.17 10.58
N LEU A 88 -22.89 18.13 10.48
CA LEU A 88 -23.62 17.01 9.90
C LEU A 88 -23.15 16.74 8.47
N GLU A 89 -23.20 17.75 7.60
CA GLU A 89 -22.74 17.65 6.21
C GLU A 89 -21.27 17.20 6.13
N SER A 90 -20.40 17.74 6.99
CA SER A 90 -18.99 17.33 7.06
C SER A 90 -18.83 15.85 7.43
N THR A 91 -19.60 15.35 8.40
CA THR A 91 -19.56 13.93 8.80
C THR A 91 -20.09 12.99 7.71
N GLU A 92 -21.14 13.40 6.97
CA GLU A 92 -21.67 12.65 5.84
C GLU A 92 -20.66 12.58 4.68
N ASN A 93 -20.07 13.72 4.32
CA ASN A 93 -19.02 13.80 3.32
C ASN A 93 -17.81 12.94 3.71
N SER A 94 -17.40 13.00 4.97
CA SER A 94 -16.31 12.17 5.49
C SER A 94 -16.63 10.67 5.40
N LEU A 95 -17.88 10.28 5.69
CA LEU A 95 -18.30 8.89 5.62
C LEU A 95 -18.31 8.38 4.18
N SER A 96 -18.79 9.21 3.25
CA SER A 96 -18.73 8.96 1.81
C SER A 96 -17.28 8.77 1.34
N ALA A 97 -16.38 9.68 1.73
CA ALA A 97 -14.96 9.60 1.41
C ALA A 97 -14.31 8.34 1.99
N ALA A 98 -14.64 7.97 3.24
CA ALA A 98 -14.14 6.74 3.87
C ALA A 98 -14.58 5.49 3.09
N ARG A 99 -15.86 5.39 2.73
CA ARG A 99 -16.38 4.27 1.90
C ARG A 99 -15.70 4.20 0.53
N GLN A 100 -15.47 5.36 -0.11
CA GLN A 100 -14.73 5.41 -1.37
C GLN A 100 -13.30 4.90 -1.21
N ALA A 101 -12.61 5.33 -0.14
CA ALA A 101 -11.26 4.88 0.18
C ALA A 101 -11.22 3.37 0.47
N GLU A 102 -12.19 2.83 1.19
CA GLU A 102 -12.31 1.40 1.46
C GLU A 102 -12.52 0.58 0.18
N ASN A 103 -13.44 1.01 -0.69
CA ASN A 103 -13.66 0.36 -1.99
C ASN A 103 -12.40 0.39 -2.87
N SER A 104 -11.70 1.52 -2.90
CA SER A 104 -10.45 1.69 -3.63
C SER A 104 -9.35 0.78 -3.06
N GLY A 105 -9.18 0.76 -1.73
CA GLY A 105 -8.19 -0.08 -1.06
C GLY A 105 -8.47 -1.58 -1.22
N SER A 106 -9.73 -2.00 -1.16
CA SER A 106 -10.13 -3.39 -1.42
C SER A 106 -9.86 -3.79 -2.87
N SER A 107 -10.17 -2.90 -3.82
CA SER A 107 -9.84 -3.10 -5.23
C SER A 107 -8.33 -3.20 -5.46
N ALA A 108 -7.54 -2.35 -4.78
CA ALA A 108 -6.08 -2.38 -4.83
C ALA A 108 -5.53 -3.68 -4.25
N LEU A 109 -6.04 -4.13 -3.09
CA LEU A 109 -5.63 -5.39 -2.46
C LEU A 109 -5.94 -6.61 -3.35
N ASN A 110 -7.10 -6.65 -4.01
CA ASN A 110 -7.43 -7.68 -5.00
C ASN A 110 -6.42 -7.70 -6.15
N ARG A 111 -6.12 -6.53 -6.73
CA ARG A 111 -5.12 -6.41 -7.81
C ARG A 111 -3.73 -6.85 -7.36
N LEU A 112 -3.33 -6.48 -6.13
CA LEU A 112 -2.08 -6.94 -5.55
C LEU A 112 -2.06 -8.46 -5.37
N GLY A 113 -3.17 -9.07 -4.96
CA GLY A 113 -3.29 -10.53 -4.92
C GLY A 113 -3.05 -11.20 -6.26
N GLU A 114 -3.69 -10.70 -7.32
CA GLU A 114 -3.50 -11.20 -8.69
C GLU A 114 -2.06 -10.99 -9.20
N GLN A 115 -1.45 -9.83 -8.90
CA GLN A 115 -0.06 -9.55 -9.26
C GLN A 115 0.91 -10.44 -8.49
N GLY A 116 0.67 -10.67 -7.20
CA GLY A 116 1.45 -11.59 -6.38
C GLY A 116 1.49 -12.99 -6.98
N GLU A 117 0.35 -13.52 -7.42
CA GLU A 117 0.28 -14.81 -8.10
C GLU A 117 1.16 -14.86 -9.36
N LYS A 118 1.10 -13.81 -10.20
CA LYS A 118 1.94 -13.69 -11.41
C LYS A 118 3.42 -13.60 -11.07
N LEU A 119 3.80 -12.93 -9.98
CA LEU A 119 5.19 -12.85 -9.52
C LEU A 119 5.70 -14.22 -9.08
N HIS A 120 4.94 -14.97 -8.28
CA HIS A 120 5.34 -16.32 -7.88
C HIS A 120 5.42 -17.26 -9.10
N GLN A 121 4.47 -17.18 -10.04
CA GLN A 121 4.54 -17.97 -11.28
C GLN A 121 5.76 -17.61 -12.13
N THR A 122 6.08 -16.32 -12.24
CA THR A 122 7.31 -15.85 -12.91
C THR A 122 8.54 -16.42 -12.22
N ARG A 123 8.62 -16.39 -10.89
CA ARG A 123 9.72 -16.95 -10.13
C ARG A 123 9.89 -18.46 -10.35
N LEU A 124 8.79 -19.22 -10.36
CA LEU A 124 8.82 -20.66 -10.68
C LEU A 124 9.32 -20.92 -12.11
N ASN A 125 8.91 -20.09 -13.07
CA ASN A 125 9.39 -20.18 -14.45
C ASN A 125 10.90 -19.87 -14.56
N MET A 126 11.38 -18.86 -13.82
CA MET A 126 12.82 -18.55 -13.75
C MET A 126 13.63 -19.69 -13.12
N GLN A 127 13.11 -20.36 -12.08
CA GLN A 127 13.76 -21.56 -11.54
C GLN A 127 13.90 -22.66 -12.60
N ARG A 128 12.84 -22.93 -13.37
CA ARG A 128 12.91 -23.89 -14.49
C ARG A 128 13.92 -23.45 -15.56
N ALA A 129 14.03 -22.15 -15.83
CA ALA A 129 14.99 -21.62 -16.78
C ALA A 129 16.44 -21.85 -16.33
N VAL A 130 16.75 -21.64 -15.04
CA VAL A 130 18.06 -21.99 -14.47
C VAL A 130 18.37 -23.48 -14.64
N SER A 131 17.44 -24.36 -14.31
CA SER A 131 17.66 -25.81 -14.44
C SER A 131 17.92 -26.21 -15.90
N ARG A 132 17.18 -25.63 -16.85
CA ARG A 132 17.44 -25.82 -18.30
C ARG A 132 18.79 -25.27 -18.73
N GLY A 133 19.23 -24.15 -18.16
CA GLY A 133 20.55 -23.59 -18.43
C GLY A 133 21.68 -24.51 -17.93
N VAL A 134 21.47 -25.19 -16.80
CA VAL A 134 22.42 -26.18 -16.26
C VAL A 134 22.47 -27.40 -17.19
N GLU A 135 21.30 -27.91 -17.58
CA GLU A 135 21.21 -29.03 -18.52
C GLU A 135 21.87 -28.70 -19.87
N ALA A 136 21.65 -27.49 -20.40
CA ALA A 136 22.32 -27.02 -21.61
C ALA A 136 23.84 -26.99 -21.45
N GLU A 137 24.36 -26.59 -20.29
CA GLU A 137 25.80 -26.66 -20.01
C GLU A 137 26.33 -28.10 -20.06
N HIS A 138 25.61 -29.08 -19.50
CA HIS A 138 26.00 -30.50 -19.55
C HIS A 138 26.03 -31.01 -21.00
N ARG A 139 24.97 -30.76 -21.78
CA ARG A 139 24.90 -31.15 -23.20
C ARG A 139 26.00 -30.48 -24.04
N LEU A 140 26.36 -29.23 -23.75
CA LEU A 140 27.48 -28.56 -24.43
C LEU A 140 28.84 -29.20 -24.08
N LYS A 141 29.03 -29.70 -22.86
CA LYS A 141 30.23 -30.46 -22.47
C LYS A 141 30.29 -31.79 -23.22
N GLU A 142 29.17 -32.51 -23.29
CA GLU A 142 29.06 -33.75 -24.06
C GLU A 142 29.35 -33.52 -25.54
N LEU A 143 28.76 -32.48 -26.15
CA LEU A 143 29.02 -32.11 -27.54
C LEU A 143 30.49 -31.79 -27.79
N LYS A 144 31.15 -31.09 -26.86
CA LYS A 144 32.59 -30.81 -26.94
C LYS A 144 33.43 -32.08 -26.90
N ILE A 145 33.05 -33.07 -26.10
CA ILE A 145 33.71 -34.38 -26.04
C ILE A 145 33.45 -35.15 -27.34
N ALA A 146 32.20 -35.21 -27.80
CA ALA A 146 31.80 -35.90 -29.03
C ALA A 146 32.48 -35.33 -30.29
N LYS A 147 32.73 -34.01 -30.33
CA LYS A 147 33.48 -33.36 -31.43
C LYS A 147 34.97 -33.72 -31.43
N ARG A 148 35.53 -34.21 -30.31
CA ARG A 148 36.95 -34.60 -30.26
C ARG A 148 37.12 -35.87 -31.09
N SER A 149 38.12 -35.86 -31.99
CA SER A 149 38.42 -36.96 -32.92
C SER A 149 38.41 -38.34 -32.24
N LEU A 150 37.74 -39.31 -32.87
CA LEU A 150 37.63 -40.74 -32.49
C LEU A 150 38.98 -41.44 -32.24
N PHE A 151 40.10 -40.79 -32.59
CA PHE A 151 41.46 -41.32 -32.50
C PHE A 151 42.19 -41.00 -31.19
N MET A 152 41.55 -40.35 -30.22
CA MET A 152 42.15 -40.13 -28.91
C MET A 152 41.61 -41.15 -27.90
N PRO A 153 42.42 -42.14 -27.45
CA PRO A 153 41.92 -43.19 -26.59
C PRO A 153 41.46 -42.61 -25.25
N HIS A 154 40.29 -43.07 -24.78
CA HIS A 154 39.78 -42.83 -23.44
C HIS A 154 40.69 -43.54 -22.41
N PHE A 155 41.91 -43.05 -22.18
CA PHE A 155 42.86 -43.63 -21.20
C PHE A 155 42.41 -43.47 -19.73
N GLU A 156 41.13 -43.19 -19.45
CA GLU A 156 40.59 -42.85 -18.12
C GLU A 156 39.80 -44.00 -17.44
N ILE A 157 39.70 -45.18 -18.08
CA ILE A 157 38.76 -46.25 -17.64
C ILE A 157 39.20 -46.97 -16.34
N ASN A 158 40.44 -46.80 -15.86
CA ASN A 158 40.94 -47.45 -14.62
C ASN A 158 41.77 -46.50 -13.70
N ASN A 159 41.40 -45.23 -13.58
CA ASN A 159 42.10 -44.30 -12.68
C ASN A 159 41.39 -44.14 -11.32
N PRO A 160 42.00 -44.50 -10.17
CA PRO A 160 41.39 -44.32 -8.84
C PRO A 160 41.11 -42.85 -8.48
N PHE A 161 41.77 -41.90 -9.14
CA PHE A 161 41.51 -40.46 -8.97
C PHE A 161 40.29 -39.94 -9.76
N THR A 162 39.83 -40.64 -10.81
CA THR A 162 38.60 -40.27 -11.54
C THR A 162 37.35 -40.83 -10.88
N GLN A 163 37.42 -41.99 -10.22
CA GLN A 163 36.30 -42.53 -9.42
C GLN A 163 35.93 -41.62 -8.25
N SER A 164 36.92 -41.19 -7.44
CA SER A 164 36.67 -40.23 -6.34
C SER A 164 36.12 -38.88 -6.83
N ARG A 165 36.42 -38.50 -8.07
CA ARG A 165 35.87 -37.29 -8.71
C ARG A 165 34.43 -37.51 -9.16
N ALA A 166 34.13 -38.67 -9.76
CA ALA A 166 32.78 -39.05 -10.17
C ALA A 166 31.83 -39.11 -8.97
N GLU A 167 32.24 -39.73 -7.86
CA GLU A 167 31.45 -39.76 -6.62
C GLU A 167 31.18 -38.36 -6.06
N ARG A 168 32.17 -37.47 -6.10
CA ARG A 168 32.00 -36.06 -5.69
C ARG A 168 31.07 -35.29 -6.62
N GLU A 169 31.15 -35.53 -7.92
CA GLU A 169 30.26 -34.90 -8.91
C GLU A 169 28.82 -35.42 -8.75
N GLU A 170 28.64 -36.71 -8.46
CA GLU A 170 27.34 -37.31 -8.14
C GLU A 170 26.74 -36.70 -6.87
N GLN A 171 27.50 -36.64 -5.77
CA GLN A 171 27.07 -36.00 -4.53
C GLN A 171 26.70 -34.53 -4.77
N ALA A 172 27.51 -33.79 -5.52
CA ALA A 172 27.22 -32.40 -5.86
C ALA A 172 25.96 -32.25 -6.73
N ALA A 173 25.66 -33.21 -7.61
CA ALA A 173 24.44 -33.22 -8.41
C ALA A 173 23.21 -33.48 -7.53
N VAL A 174 23.27 -34.47 -6.65
CA VAL A 174 22.19 -34.79 -5.69
C VAL A 174 21.90 -33.59 -4.79
N GLU A 175 22.94 -32.95 -4.24
CA GLU A 175 22.78 -31.75 -3.41
C GLU A 175 22.13 -30.59 -4.18
N ARG A 176 22.50 -30.37 -5.45
CA ARG A 176 21.84 -29.35 -6.29
C ARG A 176 20.35 -29.63 -6.46
N TYR A 177 19.97 -30.87 -6.78
CA TYR A 177 18.55 -31.24 -6.90
C TYR A 177 17.80 -31.08 -5.59
N ARG A 178 18.45 -31.39 -4.46
CA ARG A 178 17.89 -31.19 -3.11
C ARG A 178 17.62 -29.70 -2.86
N LEU A 179 18.61 -28.84 -3.09
CA LEU A 179 18.48 -27.39 -2.92
C LEU A 179 17.40 -26.81 -3.85
N GLU A 180 17.37 -27.20 -5.12
CA GLU A 180 16.35 -26.74 -6.08
C GLU A 180 14.94 -27.15 -5.63
N ARG A 181 14.79 -28.36 -5.08
CA ARG A 181 13.51 -28.81 -4.51
C ARG A 181 13.12 -27.99 -3.29
N GLU A 182 14.06 -27.73 -2.38
CA GLU A 182 13.81 -26.90 -1.20
C GLU A 182 13.40 -25.48 -1.60
N GLU A 183 14.07 -24.88 -2.59
CA GLU A 183 13.71 -23.56 -3.11
C GLU A 183 12.31 -23.54 -3.72
N ARG A 184 11.95 -24.55 -4.54
CA ARG A 184 10.59 -24.65 -5.09
C ARG A 184 9.54 -24.71 -3.98
N VAL A 185 9.77 -25.55 -2.96
CA VAL A 185 8.87 -25.66 -1.80
C VAL A 185 8.76 -24.31 -1.08
N ARG A 186 9.86 -23.59 -0.89
CA ARG A 186 9.84 -22.24 -0.31
C ARG A 186 8.98 -21.28 -1.13
N VAL A 187 9.12 -21.26 -2.45
CA VAL A 187 8.30 -20.40 -3.33
C VAL A 187 6.82 -20.73 -3.22
N TYR A 188 6.45 -22.02 -3.17
CA TYR A 188 5.06 -22.44 -2.98
C TYR A 188 4.49 -22.04 -1.61
N LEU A 189 5.28 -22.17 -0.54
CA LEU A 189 4.86 -21.77 0.79
C LEU A 189 4.67 -20.26 0.89
N ASP A 190 5.57 -19.49 0.27
CA ASP A 190 5.49 -18.04 0.20
C ASP A 190 4.26 -17.56 -0.56
N GLN A 191 4.02 -18.15 -1.75
CA GLN A 191 2.81 -17.92 -2.54
C GLN A 191 1.54 -18.17 -1.71
N ARG A 192 1.48 -19.30 -1.00
CA ARG A 192 0.32 -19.64 -0.16
C ARG A 192 0.14 -18.64 0.98
N ARG A 193 1.22 -18.20 1.64
CA ARG A 193 1.16 -17.20 2.71
C ARG A 193 0.67 -15.85 2.20
N ASN A 194 1.14 -15.43 1.02
CA ASN A 194 0.72 -14.20 0.38
C ASN A 194 -0.78 -14.25 0.04
N GLN A 195 -1.24 -15.35 -0.58
CA GLN A 195 -2.66 -15.58 -0.85
C GLN A 195 -3.50 -15.56 0.43
N GLN A 196 -3.05 -16.22 1.50
CA GLN A 196 -3.75 -16.20 2.79
C GLN A 196 -3.82 -14.79 3.39
N THR A 197 -2.76 -13.99 3.27
CA THR A 197 -2.71 -12.62 3.78
C THR A 197 -3.70 -11.72 3.02
N VAL A 198 -3.72 -11.83 1.69
CA VAL A 198 -4.68 -11.10 0.85
C VAL A 198 -6.12 -11.53 1.17
N GLN A 199 -6.38 -12.84 1.24
CA GLN A 199 -7.71 -13.36 1.57
C GLN A 199 -8.17 -12.92 2.96
N ALA A 200 -7.30 -12.99 3.97
CA ALA A 200 -7.60 -12.55 5.33
C ALA A 200 -7.90 -11.05 5.38
N GLY A 201 -7.15 -10.23 4.64
CA GLY A 201 -7.41 -8.79 4.52
C GLY A 201 -8.76 -8.47 3.89
N LEU A 202 -9.10 -9.18 2.81
CA LEU A 202 -10.39 -9.02 2.13
C LEU A 202 -11.56 -9.55 2.96
N GLN A 203 -11.38 -10.64 3.70
CA GLN A 203 -12.40 -11.19 4.59
C GLN A 203 -12.62 -10.26 5.79
N ALA A 204 -11.56 -9.78 6.42
CA ALA A 204 -11.66 -8.80 7.50
C ALA A 204 -12.38 -7.52 7.04
N TYR A 205 -12.18 -7.08 5.79
CA TYR A 205 -12.96 -5.99 5.21
C TYR A 205 -14.46 -6.32 5.13
N ARG A 206 -14.82 -7.50 4.59
CA ARG A 206 -16.22 -7.94 4.45
C ARG A 206 -16.91 -8.04 5.79
N ASP A 207 -16.27 -8.62 6.80
CA ASP A 207 -16.87 -8.84 8.11
C ASP A 207 -17.13 -7.51 8.84
N ASN A 208 -16.25 -6.51 8.69
CA ASN A 208 -16.44 -5.18 9.26
C ASN A 208 -17.49 -4.32 8.52
N THR A 209 -17.79 -4.61 7.24
CA THR A 209 -18.83 -3.87 6.51
C THR A 209 -20.25 -4.24 6.99
N TRP A 210 -20.44 -5.47 7.49
CA TRP A 210 -21.72 -5.91 8.07
C TRP A 210 -21.97 -5.35 9.47
N ASP A 211 -20.91 -4.99 10.19
CA ASP A 211 -20.96 -4.48 11.57
C ASP A 211 -21.11 -2.95 11.66
N MET A 212 -21.18 -2.24 10.52
CA MET A 212 -21.55 -0.81 10.52
C MET A 212 -23.00 -0.55 10.94
N ARG A 213 -23.78 -1.60 11.20
CA ARG A 213 -25.04 -1.53 11.97
C ARG A 213 -24.75 -1.67 13.47
N VAL A 214 -23.86 -0.86 14.02
CA VAL A 214 -23.73 -0.74 15.47
C VAL A 214 -25.07 -0.19 15.98
N HIS A 215 -25.91 -1.07 16.52
CA HIS A 215 -27.10 -0.67 17.26
C HIS A 215 -26.62 -0.17 18.62
N VAL A 216 -26.40 1.14 18.71
CA VAL A 216 -26.03 1.78 19.97
C VAL A 216 -27.26 1.76 20.88
N PRO A 217 -27.19 1.16 22.08
CA PRO A 217 -28.23 1.38 23.08
C PRO A 217 -28.20 2.87 23.44
N GLN A 218 -29.31 3.56 23.19
CA GLN A 218 -29.49 5.02 23.27
C GLN A 218 -29.32 5.63 24.68
N ARG A 219 -28.63 4.99 25.64
CA ARG A 219 -28.88 5.22 27.07
C ARG A 219 -27.82 5.93 27.90
N GLU A 220 -26.62 6.24 27.39
CA GLU A 220 -25.54 6.71 28.30
C GLU A 220 -25.19 8.20 28.24
N ASN A 221 -25.79 9.03 27.37
CA ASN A 221 -25.43 10.46 27.28
C ASN A 221 -26.61 11.45 27.33
N ASP A 222 -27.78 11.03 27.82
CA ASP A 222 -28.96 11.93 27.90
C ASP A 222 -28.76 13.06 28.93
N TRP A 223 -28.09 12.76 30.05
CA TRP A 223 -27.89 13.70 31.16
C TRP A 223 -26.92 14.84 30.84
N SER A 224 -25.89 14.59 30.01
CA SER A 224 -24.89 15.60 29.63
C SER A 224 -25.37 16.49 28.49
N ARG A 225 -26.32 16.02 27.67
CA ARG A 225 -26.95 16.80 26.59
C ARG A 225 -28.08 17.68 27.09
N GLY A 226 -28.85 17.19 28.07
CA GLY A 226 -29.92 17.98 28.70
C GLY A 226 -29.45 19.24 29.43
N MET A 227 -28.17 19.34 29.82
CA MET A 227 -27.63 20.52 30.51
C MET A 227 -27.29 21.70 29.58
N TYR A 228 -27.23 21.49 28.26
CA TYR A 228 -26.92 22.52 27.28
C TYR A 228 -28.01 22.73 26.22
N SER A 229 -29.16 22.07 26.35
CA SER A 229 -30.33 22.27 25.47
C SER A 229 -31.21 23.38 26.07
N PHE A 230 -31.08 24.60 25.53
CA PHE A 230 -31.80 25.78 26.05
C PHE A 230 -33.11 26.08 25.31
N GLU A 231 -33.47 25.28 24.31
CA GLU A 231 -34.81 25.18 23.69
C GLU A 231 -34.79 23.90 22.84
N ALA A 232 -35.36 22.81 23.37
CA ALA A 232 -35.28 21.49 22.75
C ALA A 232 -36.25 21.38 21.56
N ASP A 233 -35.88 21.96 20.43
CA ASP A 233 -36.54 21.64 19.17
C ASP A 233 -36.15 20.20 18.78
N GLU A 234 -37.14 19.33 18.56
CA GLU A 234 -36.96 17.90 18.22
C GLU A 234 -36.04 17.69 16.99
N GLU A 235 -35.96 18.69 16.11
CA GLU A 235 -35.07 18.74 14.95
C GLU A 235 -33.58 18.83 15.36
N ASP A 236 -33.24 19.66 16.34
CA ASP A 236 -31.86 19.87 16.78
C ASP A 236 -31.30 18.62 17.48
N ASP A 237 -32.10 18.01 18.35
CA ASP A 237 -31.80 16.71 18.97
C ASP A 237 -31.58 15.61 17.92
N LYS A 238 -32.35 15.63 16.83
CA LYS A 238 -32.16 14.70 15.72
C LYS A 238 -30.82 14.93 15.02
N ILE A 239 -30.45 16.17 14.73
CA ILE A 239 -29.16 16.50 14.09
C ILE A 239 -28.00 16.02 14.95
N GLU A 240 -28.02 16.24 16.26
CA GLU A 240 -26.95 15.79 17.15
C GLU A 240 -26.85 14.25 17.24
N ARG A 241 -27.98 13.55 17.20
CA ARG A 241 -28.01 12.08 17.12
C ARG A 241 -27.37 11.61 15.81
N ASP A 242 -27.72 12.22 14.69
CA ASP A 242 -27.18 11.87 13.37
C ASP A 242 -25.67 12.13 13.30
N ILE A 243 -25.19 13.28 13.79
CA ILE A 243 -23.75 13.59 13.91
C ILE A 243 -23.05 12.51 14.74
N SER A 244 -23.61 12.14 15.89
CA SER A 244 -23.00 11.15 16.78
C SER A 244 -22.92 9.77 16.14
N ASN A 245 -23.98 9.35 15.45
CA ASN A 245 -24.02 8.10 14.70
C ASN A 245 -22.99 8.10 13.56
N ASN A 246 -22.86 9.21 12.83
CA ASN A 246 -21.88 9.34 11.77
C ASN A 246 -20.44 9.30 12.31
N LEU A 247 -20.16 9.97 13.43
CA LEU A 247 -18.83 9.95 14.08
C LEU A 247 -18.44 8.54 14.53
N GLN A 248 -19.37 7.74 15.05
CA GLN A 248 -19.10 6.34 15.40
C GLN A 248 -18.83 5.48 14.17
N GLN A 249 -19.63 5.63 13.10
CA GLN A 249 -19.37 4.95 11.83
C GLN A 249 -18.00 5.33 11.25
N LEU A 250 -17.61 6.59 11.35
CA LEU A 250 -16.29 7.07 10.95
C LEU A 250 -15.17 6.46 11.80
N ALA A 251 -15.37 6.26 13.10
CA ALA A 251 -14.39 5.59 13.94
C ALA A 251 -14.17 4.13 13.51
N VAL A 252 -15.25 3.41 13.21
CA VAL A 252 -15.19 2.03 12.68
C VAL A 252 -14.51 2.00 11.31
N ALA A 253 -14.93 2.86 10.38
CA ALA A 253 -14.35 2.97 9.04
C ALA A 253 -12.85 3.31 9.11
N SER A 254 -12.44 4.21 10.00
CA SER A 254 -11.02 4.55 10.21
C SER A 254 -10.21 3.34 10.67
N GLY A 255 -10.77 2.52 11.58
CA GLY A 255 -10.14 1.27 12.02
C GLY A 255 -10.02 0.24 10.89
N SER A 256 -11.05 0.10 10.07
CA SER A 256 -11.06 -0.77 8.89
C SER A 256 -10.05 -0.33 7.84
N LEU A 257 -10.00 0.97 7.51
CA LEU A 257 -9.00 1.56 6.62
C LEU A 257 -7.58 1.33 7.11
N LYS A 258 -7.32 1.46 8.42
CA LYS A 258 -6.00 1.17 9.00
C LYS A 258 -5.60 -0.29 8.82
N ARG A 259 -6.49 -1.23 9.13
CA ARG A 259 -6.22 -2.68 8.92
C ARG A 259 -5.99 -3.01 7.45
N LEU A 260 -6.77 -2.42 6.56
CA LEU A 260 -6.64 -2.59 5.11
C LEU A 260 -5.29 -2.05 4.63
N ALA A 261 -4.91 -0.84 5.06
CA ALA A 261 -3.62 -0.24 4.75
C ALA A 261 -2.45 -1.08 5.28
N ASP A 262 -2.51 -1.57 6.51
CA ASP A 262 -1.48 -2.43 7.08
C ASP A 262 -1.36 -3.77 6.33
N THR A 263 -2.48 -4.32 5.84
CA THR A 263 -2.48 -5.53 5.02
C THR A 263 -1.87 -5.28 3.65
N ILE A 264 -2.26 -4.18 3.00
CA ILE A 264 -1.67 -3.73 1.72
C ILE A 264 -0.16 -3.57 1.89
N GLN A 265 0.30 -2.92 2.96
CA GLN A 265 1.72 -2.73 3.24
C GLN A 265 2.47 -4.07 3.30
N ARG A 266 1.96 -5.03 4.09
CA ARG A 266 2.58 -6.38 4.21
C ARG A 266 2.66 -7.11 2.87
N VAL A 267 1.61 -7.00 2.05
CA VAL A 267 1.57 -7.62 0.71
C VAL A 267 2.58 -6.95 -0.21
N VAL A 268 2.69 -5.61 -0.19
CA VAL A 268 3.68 -4.87 -0.97
C VAL A 268 5.10 -5.23 -0.55
N ASP A 269 5.39 -5.31 0.75
CA ASP A 269 6.71 -5.67 1.26
C ASP A 269 7.11 -7.09 0.82
N SER A 270 6.20 -8.07 0.99
CA SER A 270 6.42 -9.46 0.52
C SER A 270 6.63 -9.56 -0.99
N GLN A 271 5.89 -8.76 -1.78
CA GLN A 271 6.08 -8.70 -3.21
C GLN A 271 7.40 -8.03 -3.59
N SER A 272 7.84 -7.03 -2.84
CA SER A 272 9.15 -6.38 -3.03
C SER A 272 10.30 -7.38 -2.84
N ASP A 273 10.24 -8.19 -1.77
CA ASP A 273 11.21 -9.26 -1.54
C ASP A 273 11.20 -10.30 -2.66
N THR A 274 10.01 -10.63 -3.17
CA THR A 274 9.86 -11.56 -4.30
C THR A 274 10.48 -10.98 -5.58
N ILE A 275 10.28 -9.69 -5.85
CA ILE A 275 10.87 -8.99 -7.01
C ILE A 275 12.39 -8.98 -6.91
N THR A 276 12.96 -8.69 -5.74
CA THR A 276 14.42 -8.74 -5.52
C THR A 276 14.97 -10.13 -5.84
N ALA A 277 14.32 -11.18 -5.35
CA ALA A 277 14.75 -12.54 -5.65
C ALA A 277 14.57 -12.94 -7.13
N ILE A 278 13.56 -12.40 -7.83
CA ILE A 278 13.40 -12.57 -9.27
C ILE A 278 14.54 -11.87 -10.01
N ASN A 279 14.93 -10.67 -9.59
CA ASN A 279 16.03 -9.91 -10.17
C ASN A 279 17.35 -10.70 -10.04
N ASP A 280 17.66 -11.19 -8.84
CA ASP A 280 18.87 -11.99 -8.61
C ASP A 280 18.89 -13.26 -9.49
N LYS A 281 17.74 -13.94 -9.61
CA LYS A 281 17.62 -15.12 -10.47
C LYS A 281 17.76 -14.78 -11.96
N THR A 282 17.30 -13.59 -12.35
CA THR A 282 17.40 -13.10 -13.73
C THR A 282 18.87 -12.88 -14.09
N LEU A 283 19.65 -12.24 -13.22
CA LEU A 283 21.10 -12.07 -13.39
C LEU A 283 21.83 -13.42 -13.51
N GLU A 284 21.45 -14.41 -12.69
CA GLU A 284 22.02 -15.77 -12.79
C GLU A 284 21.73 -16.42 -14.16
N ILE A 285 20.50 -16.30 -14.67
CA ILE A 285 20.09 -16.84 -15.97
C ILE A 285 20.83 -16.13 -17.10
N GLU A 286 20.97 -14.80 -17.04
CA GLU A 286 21.70 -14.00 -18.03
C GLU A 286 23.16 -14.45 -18.13
N ASP A 287 23.85 -14.55 -16.98
CA ASP A 287 25.21 -15.03 -16.89
C ASP A 287 25.36 -16.44 -17.46
N GLN A 288 24.44 -17.34 -17.10
CA GLN A 288 24.45 -18.72 -17.59
C GLN A 288 24.23 -18.78 -19.10
N THR A 289 23.30 -17.98 -19.61
CA THR A 289 22.99 -17.89 -21.04
C THR A 289 24.18 -17.35 -21.82
N ALA A 290 24.82 -16.29 -21.32
CA ALA A 290 26.02 -15.71 -21.93
C ALA A 290 27.17 -16.73 -21.97
N ARG A 291 27.42 -17.45 -20.87
CA ARG A 291 28.43 -18.52 -20.82
C ARG A 291 28.13 -19.65 -21.82
N ASN A 292 26.88 -20.10 -21.88
CA ASN A 292 26.46 -21.16 -22.78
C ASN A 292 26.54 -20.74 -24.25
N ALA A 293 26.14 -19.51 -24.57
CA ALA A 293 26.29 -18.94 -25.91
C ALA A 293 27.76 -18.86 -26.33
N TRP A 294 28.65 -18.39 -25.45
CA TRP A 294 30.09 -18.36 -25.73
C TRP A 294 30.68 -19.77 -25.96
N ARG A 295 30.29 -20.75 -25.13
CA ARG A 295 30.71 -22.16 -25.29
C ARG A 295 30.20 -22.74 -26.60
N LEU A 296 28.94 -22.50 -26.95
CA LEU A 296 28.34 -22.96 -28.20
C LEU A 296 29.07 -22.38 -29.40
N ASN A 297 29.34 -21.08 -29.42
CA ASN A 297 30.11 -20.44 -30.49
C ASN A 297 31.48 -21.09 -30.65
N LYS A 298 32.20 -21.32 -29.53
CA LYS A 298 33.51 -22.00 -29.56
C LYS A 298 33.44 -23.42 -30.13
N VAL A 299 32.37 -24.15 -29.86
CA VAL A 299 32.15 -25.50 -30.42
C VAL A 299 31.72 -25.43 -31.89
N GLY A 300 30.95 -24.42 -32.32
CA GLY A 300 30.49 -24.27 -33.70
C GLY A 300 31.52 -23.66 -34.67
N ARG A 301 32.50 -22.88 -34.21
CA ARG A 301 33.45 -22.13 -35.07
C ARG A 301 34.62 -22.94 -35.66
N LYS A 302 34.55 -24.26 -35.67
CA LYS A 302 35.60 -25.16 -36.22
C LYS A 302 34.97 -26.37 -36.87
#